data_AF-A0A7I8E9X3-F1
#
_entry.id   AF-A0A7I8E9X3-F1
#
_cell.length_a   1.000
_cell.length_b   1.000
_cell.length_c   1.000
_cell.angle_alpha   90.00
_cell.angle_beta   90.00
_cell.angle_gamma   90.00
#
_symmetry.space_group_name_H-M   'P 1'
#
loop_
_entity.id
_entity.type
_entity.pdbx_description
1 polymer ?
#
loop_
_entity_poly.entity_id
_entity_poly.type
_entity_poly.pdbx_seq_one_letter_code
_entity_poly.pdbx_strand_id
1 'polypeptide(L)'
;MDANRMMWWLLLLAGIAVGPGWYIYARHFSGQLLSSQPLQQTPAPQTLSLAVRGDQSPLGIVLKGDIGGRRFGPETRAEFVVDARLNGVLLSQETVTFVDAKTSSDAVPDRTPTQMGLAPLALEHGGTLAVTVTAVGAQTLTVHELALDVRGNVRHSPPHWLFGGALLALGAAVMLILGSRR
;
A
#
# COMPACT_ATOMS: atom_id res chain seq x y z
N MET A 1 5.83 -31.09 -14.86
CA MET A 1 4.65 -30.25 -14.57
C MET A 1 3.77 -30.29 -15.80
N ASP A 2 2.55 -30.82 -15.72
CA ASP A 2 1.70 -30.99 -16.90
C ASP A 2 1.27 -29.64 -17.48
N ALA A 3 1.21 -29.53 -18.81
CA ALA A 3 0.86 -28.29 -19.50
C ALA A 3 -0.47 -27.67 -19.01
N ASN A 4 -1.46 -28.51 -18.69
CA ASN A 4 -2.73 -28.08 -18.10
C ASN A 4 -2.55 -27.48 -16.69
N ARG A 5 -1.68 -28.05 -15.86
CA ARG A 5 -1.45 -27.54 -14.50
C ARG A 5 -0.71 -26.21 -14.54
N MET A 6 0.24 -26.05 -15.48
CA MET A 6 0.94 -24.78 -15.70
C MET A 6 0.00 -23.68 -16.18
N MET A 7 -0.93 -23.99 -17.08
CA MET A 7 -1.97 -23.05 -17.53
C MET A 7 -2.84 -22.55 -16.38
N TRP A 8 -3.32 -23.44 -15.50
CA TRP A 8 -4.13 -23.01 -14.36
C TRP A 8 -3.37 -22.16 -13.35
N TRP A 9 -2.07 -22.44 -13.13
CA TRP A 9 -1.22 -21.56 -12.33
C TRP A 9 -1.06 -20.17 -12.95
N LEU A 10 -0.87 -20.09 -14.26
CA LEU A 10 -0.78 -18.80 -14.96
C LEU A 10 -2.09 -18.01 -14.86
N LEU A 11 -3.24 -18.67 -14.98
CA LEU A 11 -4.54 -18.03 -14.81
C LEU A 11 -4.75 -17.56 -13.36
N LEU A 12 -4.35 -18.36 -12.36
CA LEU A 12 -4.42 -17.94 -10.96
C LEU A 12 -3.59 -16.67 -10.72
N LEU A 13 -2.34 -16.65 -11.20
CA LEU A 13 -1.45 -15.50 -11.09
C LEU A 13 -2.01 -14.27 -11.83
N ALA A 14 -2.53 -14.46 -13.04
CA ALA A 14 -3.15 -13.40 -13.81
C ALA A 14 -4.39 -12.82 -13.10
N GLY A 15 -5.25 -13.67 -12.54
CA GLY A 15 -6.44 -13.24 -11.80
C GLY A 15 -6.10 -12.42 -10.55
N ILE A 16 -5.09 -12.86 -9.79
CA ILE A 16 -4.59 -12.13 -8.61
C ILE A 16 -3.95 -10.79 -9.03
N ALA A 17 -3.11 -10.80 -10.06
CA ALA A 17 -2.42 -9.60 -10.53
C ALA A 17 -3.39 -8.54 -11.08
N VAL A 18 -4.35 -8.96 -11.91
CA VAL A 18 -5.28 -8.07 -12.62
C VAL A 18 -6.47 -7.65 -11.74
N GLY A 19 -6.86 -8.47 -10.77
CA GLY A 19 -7.92 -8.12 -9.82
C GLY A 19 -7.38 -7.43 -8.57
N PRO A 20 -7.14 -8.17 -7.47
CA PRO A 20 -6.69 -7.58 -6.21
C PRO A 20 -5.41 -6.74 -6.30
N GLY A 21 -4.40 -7.21 -7.04
CA GLY A 21 -3.11 -6.52 -7.18
C GLY A 21 -3.26 -5.16 -7.85
N TRP A 22 -3.88 -5.13 -9.03
CA TRP A 22 -4.16 -3.89 -9.75
C TRP A 22 -5.11 -2.97 -8.99
N TYR A 23 -6.10 -3.51 -8.29
CA TYR A 23 -7.04 -2.70 -7.51
C TYR A 23 -6.34 -1.91 -6.40
N ILE A 24 -5.46 -2.57 -5.63
CA ILE A 24 -4.66 -1.91 -4.59
C ILE A 24 -3.67 -0.93 -5.22
N TYR A 25 -2.96 -1.33 -6.26
CA TYR A 25 -2.00 -0.47 -6.95
C TYR A 25 -2.67 0.81 -7.49
N ALA A 26 -3.76 0.65 -8.25
CA ALA A 26 -4.44 1.78 -8.88
C ALA A 26 -4.92 2.78 -7.83
N ARG A 27 -5.54 2.28 -6.74
CA ARG A 27 -6.14 3.09 -5.70
C ARG A 27 -5.16 4.03 -4.99
N HIS A 28 -3.87 3.68 -4.92
CA HIS A 28 -2.90 4.45 -4.14
C HIS A 28 -1.71 4.98 -4.97
N PHE A 29 -1.40 4.36 -6.12
CA PHE A 29 -0.13 4.59 -6.84
C PHE A 29 -0.28 5.03 -8.30
N SER A 30 -1.48 4.93 -8.90
CA SER A 30 -1.69 5.27 -10.32
C SER A 30 -1.51 6.76 -10.66
N GLY A 31 -1.43 7.63 -9.65
CA GLY A 31 -1.33 9.07 -9.82
C GLY A 31 0.10 9.58 -10.08
N GLN A 32 0.16 10.85 -10.50
CA GLN A 32 1.40 11.58 -10.68
C GLN A 32 2.02 11.92 -9.33
N LEU A 33 3.31 11.61 -9.13
CA LEU A 33 4.05 12.03 -7.94
C LEU A 33 4.15 13.56 -7.91
N LEU A 34 3.58 14.17 -6.87
CA LEU A 34 3.65 15.61 -6.63
C LEU A 34 4.81 15.96 -5.72
N SER A 35 5.03 15.15 -4.68
CA SER A 35 6.15 15.31 -3.75
C SER A 35 6.50 13.98 -3.09
N SER A 36 7.76 13.85 -2.67
CA SER A 36 8.28 12.74 -1.90
C SER A 36 9.19 13.30 -0.82
N GLN A 37 8.93 12.95 0.45
CA GLN A 37 9.75 13.36 1.58
C GLN A 37 10.30 12.14 2.31
N PRO A 38 11.63 12.01 2.48
CA PRO A 38 12.20 11.01 3.36
C PRO A 38 11.83 11.35 4.81
N LEU A 39 11.50 10.33 5.59
CA LEU A 39 11.08 10.45 6.98
C LEU A 39 12.04 9.67 7.88
N GLN A 40 12.11 10.12 9.13
CA GLN A 40 12.77 9.39 10.21
C GLN A 40 11.71 8.69 11.08
N GLN A 41 12.05 7.54 11.63
CA GLN A 41 11.17 6.85 12.58
C GLN A 41 11.33 7.47 13.97
N THR A 42 10.69 8.62 14.17
CA THR A 42 10.78 9.42 15.40
C THR A 42 9.37 9.79 15.90
N PRO A 43 9.17 9.89 17.23
CA PRO A 43 7.93 10.41 17.80
C PRO A 43 7.74 11.92 17.56
N ALA A 44 8.77 12.62 17.08
CA ALA A 44 8.63 14.02 16.68
C ALA A 44 7.79 14.12 15.38
N PRO A 45 6.74 14.96 15.34
CA PRO A 45 5.94 15.14 14.14
C PRO A 45 6.77 15.67 12.97
N GLN A 46 6.67 15.03 11.81
CA GLN A 46 7.32 15.46 10.57
C GLN A 46 6.24 15.86 9.57
N THR A 47 6.27 17.12 9.11
CA THR A 47 5.22 17.66 8.25
C THR A 47 5.76 17.98 6.86
N LEU A 48 5.11 17.42 5.84
CA LEU A 48 5.25 17.82 4.45
C LEU A 48 4.16 18.86 4.14
N SER A 49 4.57 20.05 3.71
CA SER A 49 3.62 21.08 3.22
C SER A 49 3.82 21.30 1.72
N LEU A 50 2.75 21.22 0.94
CA LEU A 50 2.80 21.46 -0.50
C LEU A 50 1.55 22.19 -1.00
N ALA A 51 1.72 23.03 -2.02
CA ALA A 51 0.62 23.69 -2.69
C ALA A 51 -0.01 22.73 -3.71
N VAL A 52 -1.26 22.36 -3.50
CA VAL A 52 -2.04 21.47 -4.37
C VAL A 52 -3.08 22.28 -5.13
N ARG A 53 -3.33 21.89 -6.38
CA ARG A 53 -4.38 22.46 -7.22
C ARG A 53 -5.59 21.52 -7.24
N GLY A 54 -6.79 22.06 -7.42
CA GLY A 54 -8.02 21.25 -7.48
C GLY A 54 -8.02 20.25 -8.64
N ASP A 55 -7.37 20.58 -9.76
CA ASP A 55 -7.20 19.71 -10.93
C ASP A 55 -6.23 18.53 -10.70
N GLN A 56 -5.60 18.45 -9.53
CA GLN A 56 -4.76 17.32 -9.11
C GLN A 56 -5.53 16.33 -8.24
N SER A 57 -6.82 16.54 -7.99
CA SER A 57 -7.67 15.62 -7.25
C SER A 57 -8.04 14.38 -8.08
N PRO A 58 -8.18 13.17 -7.49
CA PRO A 58 -7.97 12.81 -6.08
C PRO A 58 -6.49 12.73 -5.69
N LEU A 59 -6.18 13.08 -4.45
CA LEU A 59 -4.84 12.94 -3.89
C LEU A 59 -4.66 11.58 -3.21
N GLY A 60 -3.58 10.87 -3.53
CA GLY A 60 -3.11 9.73 -2.75
C GLY A 60 -1.95 10.13 -1.86
N ILE A 61 -2.04 9.79 -0.59
CA ILE A 61 -0.94 9.95 0.37
C ILE A 61 -0.46 8.56 0.70
N VAL A 62 0.82 8.31 0.46
CA VAL A 62 1.41 6.98 0.60
C VAL A 62 2.59 7.03 1.55
N LEU A 63 2.50 6.28 2.64
CA LEU A 63 3.63 5.99 3.50
C LEU A 63 4.26 4.68 3.01
N LYS A 64 5.53 4.74 2.62
CA LYS A 64 6.28 3.59 2.12
C LYS A 64 7.55 3.40 2.93
N GLY A 65 7.98 2.16 3.05
CA GLY A 65 9.25 1.83 3.67
C GLY A 65 9.56 0.35 3.52
N ASP A 66 10.84 0.05 3.61
CA ASP A 66 11.37 -1.30 3.61
C ASP A 66 11.47 -1.79 5.05
N ILE A 67 10.74 -2.83 5.38
CA ILE A 67 10.92 -3.49 6.67
C ILE A 67 12.05 -4.51 6.55
N GLY A 68 13.08 -4.35 7.39
CA GLY A 68 14.25 -5.22 7.42
C GLY A 68 14.59 -5.60 8.86
N GLY A 69 14.93 -6.87 9.09
CA GLY A 69 15.25 -7.37 10.43
C GLY A 69 15.44 -8.87 10.51
N ARG A 70 16.34 -9.30 11.40
CA ARG A 70 16.52 -10.71 11.75
C ARG A 70 15.30 -11.19 12.55
N ARG A 71 14.45 -12.02 11.94
CA ARG A 71 13.42 -12.88 12.59
C ARG A 71 12.79 -12.25 13.83
N PHE A 72 11.72 -11.48 13.64
CA PHE A 72 10.87 -11.10 14.75
C PHE A 72 9.42 -11.52 14.47
N GLY A 73 8.71 -11.97 15.50
CA GLY A 73 7.37 -12.53 15.38
C GLY A 73 6.30 -11.47 15.06
N PRO A 74 5.02 -11.87 14.95
CA PRO A 74 3.91 -10.97 14.63
C PRO A 74 3.73 -9.82 15.65
N GLU A 75 4.35 -9.90 16.82
CA GLU A 75 4.43 -8.82 17.81
C GLU A 75 5.30 -7.60 17.38
N THR A 76 6.02 -7.71 16.27
CA THR A 76 6.96 -6.66 15.81
C THR A 76 6.26 -5.70 14.86
N ARG A 77 6.12 -4.45 15.28
CA ARG A 77 5.37 -3.43 14.54
C ARG A 77 6.00 -2.06 14.64
N ALA A 78 5.74 -1.26 13.61
CA ALA A 78 5.96 0.16 13.61
C ALA A 78 4.65 0.85 13.24
N GLU A 79 4.15 1.70 14.13
CA GLU A 79 2.89 2.41 13.95
C GLU A 79 3.16 3.89 13.70
N PHE A 80 2.46 4.46 12.72
CA PHE A 80 2.55 5.86 12.37
C PHE A 80 1.15 6.44 12.23
N VAL A 81 0.90 7.57 12.88
CA VAL A 81 -0.30 8.37 12.61
C VAL A 81 0.02 9.31 11.46
N VAL A 82 -0.82 9.30 10.44
CA VAL A 82 -0.72 10.18 9.27
C VAL A 82 -1.94 11.09 9.23
N ASP A 83 -1.71 12.38 9.45
CA ASP A 83 -2.73 13.42 9.45
C ASP A 83 -2.61 14.26 8.19
N ALA A 84 -3.68 14.38 7.42
CA ALA A 84 -3.75 15.20 6.22
C ALA A 84 -4.68 16.39 6.45
N ARG A 85 -4.16 17.61 6.29
CA ARG A 85 -4.91 18.85 6.46
C ARG A 85 -4.81 19.73 5.21
N LEU A 86 -5.91 20.29 4.76
CA LEU A 86 -5.93 21.28 3.67
C LEU A 86 -6.32 22.65 4.25
N ASN A 87 -5.47 23.65 4.05
CA ASN A 87 -5.67 25.00 4.60
C ASN A 87 -5.96 24.97 6.12
N GLY A 88 -5.35 24.03 6.84
CA GLY A 88 -5.54 23.83 8.29
C GLY A 88 -6.72 22.93 8.68
N VAL A 89 -7.64 22.62 7.78
CA VAL A 89 -8.80 21.74 8.02
C VAL A 89 -8.38 20.28 7.88
N LEU A 90 -8.68 19.46 8.88
CA LEU A 90 -8.41 18.02 8.84
C LEU A 90 -9.28 17.34 7.79
N LEU A 91 -8.64 16.70 6.81
CA LEU A 91 -9.30 15.91 5.78
C LEU A 91 -9.32 14.43 6.13
N SER A 92 -8.21 13.92 6.69
CA SER A 92 -8.08 12.52 7.08
C SER A 92 -7.04 12.35 8.17
N GLN A 93 -7.25 11.33 9.00
CA GLN A 93 -6.32 10.87 10.02
C GLN A 93 -6.42 9.34 10.05
N GLU A 94 -5.32 8.66 9.74
CA GLU A 94 -5.26 7.20 9.79
C GLU A 94 -3.98 6.73 10.48
N THR A 95 -4.08 5.59 11.16
CA THR A 95 -2.93 4.88 11.70
C THR A 95 -2.47 3.86 10.68
N VAL A 96 -1.24 4.02 10.21
CA VAL A 96 -0.54 3.08 9.33
C VAL A 96 0.34 2.18 10.18
N THR A 97 0.11 0.86 10.09
CA THR A 97 0.90 -0.14 10.80
C THR A 97 1.73 -0.94 9.82
N PHE A 98 3.04 -0.89 10.00
CA PHE A 98 3.98 -1.83 9.38
C PHE A 98 4.08 -3.05 10.28
N VAL A 99 3.81 -4.23 9.71
CA VAL A 99 3.95 -5.52 10.38
C VAL A 99 4.89 -6.40 9.56
N ASP A 100 5.79 -7.10 10.23
CA ASP A 100 6.53 -8.18 9.58
C ASP A 100 5.64 -9.42 9.52
N ALA A 101 5.21 -9.80 8.32
CA ALA A 101 4.36 -10.97 8.10
C ALA A 101 5.18 -12.28 7.96
N LYS A 102 6.51 -12.24 8.10
CA LYS A 102 7.35 -13.44 7.92
C LYS A 102 7.27 -14.39 9.11
N THR A 103 6.51 -15.47 8.95
CA THR A 103 6.49 -16.65 9.85
C THR A 103 7.33 -17.83 9.33
N SER A 104 8.06 -17.68 8.23
CA SER A 104 8.75 -18.77 7.53
C SER A 104 10.26 -18.79 7.78
N SER A 105 10.79 -20.00 8.00
CA SER A 105 12.15 -20.28 8.47
C SER A 105 13.27 -20.10 7.44
N ASP A 106 12.98 -19.84 6.17
CA ASP A 106 13.99 -19.81 5.12
C ASP A 106 14.29 -18.41 4.58
N ALA A 107 15.55 -18.25 4.16
CA ALA A 107 16.17 -17.04 3.67
C ALA A 107 15.43 -16.43 2.47
N VAL A 108 14.45 -15.57 2.76
CA VAL A 108 13.68 -14.76 1.81
C VAL A 108 14.09 -13.29 2.01
N PRO A 109 14.24 -12.49 0.94
CA PRO A 109 15.08 -11.28 0.90
C PRO A 109 14.88 -10.33 2.08
N ASP A 110 15.98 -9.74 2.54
CA ASP A 110 16.15 -8.95 3.77
C ASP A 110 15.25 -7.70 3.90
N ARG A 111 14.45 -7.38 2.87
CA ARG A 111 13.60 -6.20 2.82
C ARG A 111 12.29 -6.52 2.10
N THR A 112 11.17 -6.34 2.79
CA THR A 112 9.85 -6.38 2.15
C THR A 112 9.37 -4.94 1.99
N PRO A 113 9.23 -4.43 0.76
CA PRO A 113 8.66 -3.10 0.56
C PRO A 113 7.21 -3.14 1.02
N THR A 114 6.91 -2.43 2.11
CA THR A 114 5.56 -2.28 2.62
C THR A 114 5.11 -0.87 2.28
N GLN A 115 3.99 -0.79 1.57
CA GLN A 115 3.45 0.49 1.13
C GLN A 115 1.99 0.53 1.52
N MET A 116 1.62 1.54 2.30
CA MET A 116 0.24 1.73 2.74
C MET A 116 -0.16 3.16 2.40
N GLY A 117 -1.15 3.28 1.53
CA GLY A 117 -1.74 4.55 1.17
C GLY A 117 -2.98 4.82 2.00
N LEU A 118 -3.19 6.08 2.38
CA LEU A 118 -4.50 6.55 2.82
C LEU A 118 -5.53 6.39 1.71
N ALA A 119 -6.80 6.35 2.09
CA ALA A 119 -7.89 6.50 1.13
C ALA A 119 -7.70 7.80 0.32
N PRO A 120 -7.89 7.77 -1.01
CA PRO A 120 -7.72 8.97 -1.83
C PRO A 120 -8.61 10.12 -1.37
N LEU A 121 -8.02 11.30 -1.24
CA LEU A 121 -8.69 12.50 -0.77
C LEU A 121 -9.22 13.30 -1.96
N ALA A 122 -10.54 13.44 -2.01
CA ALA A 122 -11.18 14.36 -2.93
C ALA A 122 -10.94 15.80 -2.44
N LEU A 123 -10.60 16.69 -3.36
CA LEU A 123 -10.43 18.11 -3.10
C LEU A 123 -11.44 18.87 -3.95
N GLU A 124 -12.24 19.71 -3.32
CA GLU A 124 -13.13 20.61 -4.05
C GLU A 124 -12.37 21.81 -4.61
N HIS A 125 -11.31 22.24 -3.92
CA HIS A 125 -10.51 23.41 -4.25
C HIS A 125 -9.02 23.16 -3.97
N GLY A 126 -8.14 23.91 -4.64
CA GLY A 126 -6.71 23.92 -4.34
C GLY A 126 -6.40 24.60 -3.00
N GLY A 127 -5.18 24.42 -2.51
CA GLY A 127 -4.74 25.02 -1.26
C GLY A 127 -3.40 24.48 -0.78
N THR A 128 -3.04 24.81 0.45
CA THR A 128 -1.86 24.25 1.11
C THR A 128 -2.27 22.96 1.79
N LEU A 129 -1.80 21.83 1.26
CA LEU A 129 -1.88 20.53 1.92
C LEU A 129 -0.71 20.37 2.88
N ALA A 130 -1.00 20.13 4.14
CA ALA A 130 -0.04 19.71 5.15
C ALA A 130 -0.32 18.25 5.52
N VAL A 131 0.67 17.38 5.33
CA VAL A 131 0.62 15.98 5.76
C VAL A 131 1.65 15.78 6.87
N THR A 132 1.16 15.44 8.05
CA THR A 132 1.99 15.22 9.24
C THR A 132 2.07 13.73 9.53
N VAL A 133 3.28 13.22 9.69
CA VAL A 133 3.54 11.82 10.08
C VAL A 133 4.22 11.80 11.44
N THR A 134 3.69 10.99 12.34
CA THR A 134 4.21 10.84 13.70
C THR A 134 4.31 9.36 14.05
N ALA A 135 5.49 8.89 14.44
CA ALA A 135 5.62 7.52 14.96
C ALA A 135 4.97 7.45 16.35
N VAL A 136 4.11 6.46 16.57
CA VAL A 136 3.36 6.30 17.83
C VAL A 136 3.56 4.92 18.43
N GLY A 137 3.37 4.82 19.75
CA GLY A 137 3.55 3.55 20.45
C GLY A 137 5.01 3.06 20.50
N ALA A 138 5.19 1.83 21.00
CA ALA A 138 6.50 1.19 21.05
C ALA A 138 6.90 0.72 19.65
N GLN A 139 7.94 1.34 19.11
CA GLN A 139 8.52 1.02 17.80
C GLN A 139 9.49 -0.17 17.96
N THR A 140 9.02 -1.37 17.64
CA THR A 140 9.85 -2.60 17.75
C THR A 140 10.40 -3.05 16.40
N LEU A 141 9.85 -2.54 15.30
CA LEU A 141 10.27 -2.82 13.94
C LEU A 141 11.03 -1.61 13.37
N THR A 142 12.18 -1.84 12.73
CA THR A 142 12.90 -0.78 12.02
C THR A 142 12.39 -0.68 10.58
N VAL A 143 11.93 0.52 10.19
CA VAL A 143 11.55 0.81 8.81
C VAL A 143 12.68 1.56 8.11
N HIS A 144 13.32 0.89 7.17
CA HIS A 144 14.35 1.45 6.29
C HIS A 144 13.70 2.23 5.15
N GLU A 145 14.39 3.27 4.66
CA GLU A 145 13.94 4.06 3.51
C GLU A 145 12.49 4.59 3.65
N LEU A 146 12.07 4.88 4.89
CA LEU A 146 10.76 5.43 5.20
C LEU A 146 10.58 6.76 4.46
N ALA A 147 9.51 6.86 3.68
CA ALA A 147 9.20 8.04 2.91
C ALA A 147 7.69 8.24 2.77
N LEU A 148 7.31 9.51 2.61
CA LEU A 148 5.95 9.94 2.33
C LEU A 148 5.87 10.46 0.90
N ASP A 149 5.08 9.79 0.08
CA ASP A 149 4.72 10.27 -1.25
C ASP A 149 3.35 10.92 -1.22
N VAL A 150 3.22 12.08 -1.85
CA VAL A 150 1.91 12.65 -2.21
C VAL A 150 1.76 12.60 -3.72
N ARG A 151 0.65 12.01 -4.17
CA ARG A 151 0.33 11.78 -5.57
C ARG A 151 -0.98 12.46 -5.92
N GLY A 152 -1.06 13.06 -7.10
CA GLY A 152 -2.28 13.64 -7.63
C GLY A 152 -2.87 12.79 -8.75
N ASN A 153 -4.15 13.00 -9.04
CA ASN A 153 -4.90 12.31 -10.09
C ASN A 153 -4.91 10.78 -9.91
N VAL A 154 -4.98 10.33 -8.66
CA VAL A 154 -5.02 8.90 -8.35
C VAL A 154 -6.36 8.33 -8.80
N ARG A 155 -6.31 7.28 -9.63
CA ARG A 155 -7.48 6.67 -10.24
C ARG A 155 -8.00 5.53 -9.37
N HIS A 156 -9.30 5.47 -9.14
CA HIS A 156 -9.91 4.24 -8.68
C HIS A 156 -9.89 3.20 -9.80
N SER A 157 -9.40 1.99 -9.49
CA SER A 157 -9.65 0.85 -10.37
C SER A 157 -11.16 0.58 -10.37
N PRO A 158 -11.80 0.42 -11.54
CA PRO A 158 -13.22 0.09 -11.57
C PRO A 158 -13.47 -1.23 -10.83
N PRO A 159 -14.51 -1.32 -10.00
CA PRO A 159 -14.74 -2.49 -9.13
C PRO A 159 -14.93 -3.79 -9.92
N HIS A 160 -15.38 -3.72 -11.17
CA HIS A 160 -15.51 -4.91 -12.03
C HIS A 160 -14.17 -5.60 -12.34
N TRP A 161 -13.04 -4.89 -12.32
CA TRP A 161 -11.71 -5.51 -12.47
C TRP A 161 -11.35 -6.36 -11.25
N LEU A 162 -11.68 -5.89 -10.04
CA LEU A 162 -11.51 -6.67 -8.81
C LEU A 162 -12.35 -7.95 -8.86
N PHE A 163 -13.64 -7.83 -9.17
CA PHE A 163 -14.54 -8.99 -9.24
C PHE A 163 -14.14 -9.96 -10.35
N GLY A 164 -13.81 -9.46 -11.55
CA GLY A 164 -13.38 -10.28 -12.68
C GLY A 164 -12.09 -11.04 -12.38
N GLY A 165 -11.07 -10.37 -11.85
CA GLY A 165 -9.82 -11.03 -11.47
C GLY A 165 -9.98 -12.02 -10.31
N ALA A 166 -10.80 -11.70 -9.31
CA ALA A 166 -11.10 -12.60 -8.20
C ALA A 166 -11.85 -13.86 -8.67
N LEU A 167 -12.85 -13.73 -9.54
CA LEU A 167 -13.57 -14.87 -10.11
C LEU A 167 -12.65 -15.75 -10.96
N LEU A 168 -11.76 -15.15 -11.75
CA LEU A 168 -10.79 -15.87 -12.55
C LEU A 168 -9.78 -16.63 -11.67
N ALA A 169 -9.28 -16.00 -10.62
CA ALA A 169 -8.41 -16.65 -9.64
C ALA A 169 -9.11 -17.81 -8.93
N LEU A 170 -10.37 -17.61 -8.52
CA LEU A 170 -11.16 -18.63 -7.83
C LEU A 170 -11.45 -19.83 -8.76
N GLY A 171 -11.82 -19.57 -10.01
CA GLY A 171 -12.01 -20.62 -11.02
C GLY A 171 -10.73 -21.43 -11.27
N ALA A 172 -9.58 -20.76 -11.39
CA ALA A 172 -8.28 -21.42 -11.55
C ALA A 172 -7.89 -22.24 -10.32
N ALA A 173 -8.14 -21.74 -9.10
CA ALA A 173 -7.89 -22.46 -7.86
C ALA A 173 -8.73 -23.74 -7.76
N VAL A 174 -10.03 -23.67 -8.08
CA VAL A 174 -10.91 -24.85 -8.10
C VAL A 174 -10.39 -25.89 -9.10
N MET A 175 -9.97 -25.48 -10.30
CA MET A 175 -9.42 -26.38 -11.31
C MET A 175 -8.10 -27.02 -10.87
N LEU A 176 -7.23 -26.28 -10.18
CA LEU A 176 -6.00 -26.84 -9.60
C LEU A 176 -6.29 -27.90 -8.54
N ILE A 177 -7.29 -27.69 -7.68
CA ILE A 177 -7.70 -28.65 -6.64
C ILE A 177 -8.33 -29.91 -7.25
N LEU A 178 -9.21 -29.74 -8.24
CA LEU A 178 -9.84 -30.87 -8.93
C LEU A 178 -8.83 -31.66 -9.77
N GLY A 179 -7.90 -30.96 -10.42
CA GLY A 179 -6.82 -31.56 -11.21
C GLY A 179 -5.74 -32.24 -10.37
N SER A 180 -5.59 -31.91 -9.09
CA SER A 180 -4.63 -32.59 -8.19
C SER A 180 -5.18 -33.84 -7.51
N ARG A 181 -6.49 -34.12 -7.66
CA ARG A 181 -7.16 -35.32 -7.12
C ARG A 181 -7.27 -36.47 -8.13
N ARG A 182 -6.75 -36.27 -9.34
CA ARG A 182 -6.60 -37.30 -10.38
C ARG A 182 -5.12 -37.65 -10.51
#